data_AF-A0A5C6U0N1-F1
#
_entry.id   AF-A0A5C6U0N1-F1
#
_cell.length_a   1.000
_cell.length_b   1.000
_cell.length_c   1.000
_cell.angle_alpha   90.00
_cell.angle_beta   90.00
_cell.angle_gamma   90.00
#
_symmetry.space_group_name_H-M   'P 1'
#
loop_
_entity.id
_entity.type
_entity.pdbx_description
1 polymer ?
#
loop_
_entity_poly.entity_id
_entity_poly.type
_entity_poly.pdbx_seq_one_letter_code
_entity_poly.pdbx_strand_id
1 'polypeptide(L)'
;MLREQRIDLAIELGPHPTLLSFVGAVFADEGPARVASMRKGERDSDVLLDALASAYLAGARIDWRAQMADGPGPRPRLTDLPAYPFQRERYWFQARPMPAREQAPVPGSHRLLGRRVRHAGTARLYEAMVGADQPAFVREHRVQGRVVLPATAYLDILQAAARSAAAAQTWWWRTWRSGKPWCWATRAKRGPCRPCASRCRTPPGA
;
A
#
# COMPACT_ATOMS: atom_id res chain seq x y z
N MET A 1 41.97 4.82 7.75
CA MET A 1 41.62 5.95 8.65
C MET A 1 40.63 6.96 8.06
N LEU A 2 40.84 7.58 6.88
CA LEU A 2 39.81 8.49 6.28
C LEU A 2 38.82 7.76 5.34
N ARG A 3 39.30 6.77 4.57
CA ARG A 3 38.46 5.91 3.70
C ARG A 3 37.43 5.06 4.46
N GLU A 4 37.67 4.80 5.73
CA GLU A 4 36.77 4.02 6.59
C GLU A 4 35.62 4.90 7.13
N GLN A 5 35.77 6.22 7.08
CA GLN A 5 34.69 7.15 7.41
C GLN A 5 33.83 7.37 6.17
N ARG A 6 32.51 7.32 6.36
CA ARG A 6 31.56 7.70 5.31
C ARG A 6 31.51 9.22 5.23
N ILE A 7 32.27 9.77 4.31
CA ILE A 7 32.29 11.20 4.01
C ILE A 7 31.52 11.39 2.70
N ASP A 8 30.41 12.11 2.76
CA ASP A 8 29.58 12.38 1.58
C ASP A 8 29.99 13.71 0.89
N LEU A 9 30.64 14.63 1.62
CA LEU A 9 31.01 15.97 1.15
C LEU A 9 32.34 16.45 1.76
N ALA A 10 33.22 17.01 0.94
CA ALA A 10 34.47 17.65 1.33
C ALA A 10 34.50 19.09 0.79
N ILE A 11 34.57 20.07 1.69
CA ILE A 11 34.62 21.49 1.36
C ILE A 11 36.02 22.03 1.69
N GLU A 12 36.68 22.64 0.71
CA GLU A 12 37.90 23.39 0.93
C GLU A 12 37.58 24.86 1.18
N LEU A 13 37.96 25.35 2.36
CA LEU A 13 37.80 26.73 2.77
C LEU A 13 39.07 27.53 2.45
N GLY A 14 38.98 28.44 1.49
CA GLY A 14 40.11 29.31 1.15
C GLY A 14 40.01 29.95 -0.23
N PRO A 15 40.91 30.90 -0.56
CA PRO A 15 40.87 31.70 -1.78
C PRO A 15 41.16 30.92 -3.06
N HIS A 16 41.76 29.73 -2.95
CA HIS A 16 42.06 28.86 -4.09
C HIS A 16 42.07 27.38 -3.64
N PRO A 17 41.39 26.47 -4.37
CA PRO A 17 41.33 25.07 -4.00
C PRO A 17 42.60 24.32 -4.39
N THR A 18 43.42 23.97 -3.41
CA THR A 18 44.66 23.20 -3.53
C THR A 18 44.50 21.79 -2.96
N LEU A 19 43.74 21.65 -1.87
CA LEU A 19 43.56 20.41 -1.11
C LEU A 19 42.58 19.42 -1.76
N LEU A 20 41.63 19.89 -2.59
CA LEU A 20 40.66 19.01 -3.27
C LEU A 20 41.31 17.96 -4.18
N SER A 21 42.51 18.24 -4.73
CA SER A 21 43.26 17.27 -5.53
C SER A 21 43.72 16.06 -4.70
N PHE A 22 44.16 16.29 -3.46
CA PHE A 22 44.54 15.24 -2.52
C PHE A 22 43.34 14.42 -2.08
N VAL A 23 42.17 15.04 -1.91
CA VAL A 23 40.91 14.30 -1.69
C VAL A 23 40.65 13.37 -2.88
N GLY A 24 40.83 13.85 -4.11
CA GLY A 24 40.74 13.02 -5.32
C GLY A 24 41.74 11.86 -5.32
N ALA A 25 43.00 12.12 -4.94
CA ALA A 25 44.03 11.08 -4.87
C ALA A 25 43.71 10.00 -3.81
N VAL A 26 43.11 10.39 -2.69
CA VAL A 26 42.74 9.45 -1.62
C VAL A 26 41.49 8.66 -1.97
N PHE A 27 40.46 9.26 -2.56
CA PHE A 27 39.14 8.63 -2.73
C PHE A 27 38.77 8.22 -4.16
N ALA A 28 39.55 8.64 -5.16
CA ALA A 28 39.19 8.51 -6.58
C ALA A 28 37.76 9.04 -6.86
N ASP A 29 37.05 8.45 -7.84
CA ASP A 29 35.72 8.91 -8.26
C ASP A 29 34.58 8.42 -7.37
N GLU A 30 34.82 7.42 -6.52
CA GLU A 30 33.84 6.90 -5.55
C GLU A 30 33.81 7.71 -4.24
N GLY A 31 34.51 8.84 -4.21
CA GLY A 31 34.70 9.69 -3.04
C GLY A 31 33.57 10.69 -2.75
N PRO A 32 33.73 11.51 -1.70
CA PRO A 32 32.82 12.60 -1.40
C PRO A 32 32.71 13.59 -2.55
N ALA A 33 31.59 14.31 -2.61
CA ALA A 33 31.49 15.52 -3.43
C ALA A 33 32.58 16.52 -3.00
N ARG A 34 33.33 17.06 -3.96
CA ARG A 34 34.49 17.94 -3.72
C ARG A 34 34.13 19.36 -4.12
N VAL A 35 34.18 20.27 -3.16
CA VAL A 35 33.64 21.63 -3.32
C VAL A 35 34.63 22.66 -2.80
N ALA A 36 34.82 23.75 -3.53
CA ALA A 36 35.64 24.88 -3.11
C ALA A 36 34.73 26.02 -2.62
N SER A 37 35.14 26.73 -1.56
CA SER A 37 34.39 27.91 -1.10
C SER A 37 34.68 29.17 -1.93
N MET A 38 35.87 29.26 -2.53
CA MET A 38 36.29 30.37 -3.38
C MET A 38 37.23 29.87 -4.47
N ARG A 39 37.32 30.61 -5.58
CA ARG A 39 38.25 30.35 -6.69
C ARG A 39 38.83 31.66 -7.19
N LYS A 40 40.14 31.65 -7.45
CA LYS A 40 40.83 32.83 -7.96
C LYS A 40 40.28 33.22 -9.33
N GLY A 41 39.86 34.48 -9.47
CA GLY A 41 39.35 35.03 -10.73
C GLY A 41 37.85 34.80 -10.96
N GLU A 42 37.15 34.18 -10.02
CA GLU A 42 35.70 34.01 -10.03
C GLU A 42 35.05 34.91 -8.98
N ARG A 43 33.75 35.19 -9.11
CA ARG A 43 33.02 35.95 -8.08
C ARG A 43 32.76 35.05 -6.88
N ASP A 44 33.20 35.48 -5.71
CA ASP A 44 33.05 34.72 -4.46
C ASP A 44 31.60 34.27 -4.20
N SER A 45 30.61 35.13 -4.53
CA SER A 45 29.19 34.81 -4.39
C SER A 45 28.76 33.61 -5.23
N ASP A 46 29.25 33.52 -6.47
CA ASP A 46 28.86 32.47 -7.42
C ASP A 46 29.45 31.14 -6.96
N VAL A 47 30.74 31.14 -6.58
CA VAL A 47 31.43 29.95 -6.08
C VAL A 47 30.79 29.45 -4.79
N LEU A 48 30.42 30.35 -3.88
CA LEU A 48 29.80 29.99 -2.61
C LEU A 48 28.37 29.44 -2.81
N LEU A 49 27.60 29.98 -3.75
CA LEU A 49 26.27 29.46 -4.08
C LEU A 49 26.34 28.08 -4.76
N ASP A 50 27.31 27.87 -5.66
CA ASP A 50 27.57 26.56 -6.25
C ASP A 50 28.03 25.54 -5.20
N ALA A 51 28.82 26.00 -4.23
CA ALA A 51 29.23 25.18 -3.10
C ALA A 51 28.05 24.77 -2.23
N LEU A 52 27.15 25.71 -1.95
CA LEU A 52 25.92 25.49 -1.20
C LEU A 52 24.97 24.53 -1.94
N ALA A 53 24.83 24.69 -3.25
CA ALA A 53 24.05 23.79 -4.10
C ALA A 53 24.64 22.36 -4.10
N SER A 54 25.96 22.24 -4.22
CA SER A 54 26.65 20.95 -4.16
C SER A 54 26.47 20.28 -2.80
N ALA A 55 26.54 21.04 -1.70
CA ALA A 55 26.27 20.54 -0.36
C ALA A 55 24.82 20.04 -0.22
N TYR A 56 23.85 20.79 -0.74
CA TYR A 56 22.44 20.40 -0.74
C TYR A 56 22.20 19.08 -1.48
N LEU A 57 22.79 18.94 -2.67
CA LEU A 57 22.69 17.72 -3.49
C LEU A 57 23.38 16.52 -2.82
N ALA A 58 24.44 16.75 -2.05
CA ALA A 58 25.08 15.74 -1.22
C ALA A 58 24.28 15.39 0.05
N GLY A 59 23.12 16.02 0.29
CA GLY A 59 22.23 15.72 1.41
C GLY A 59 22.45 16.57 2.67
N ALA A 60 23.29 17.61 2.60
CA ALA A 60 23.46 18.55 3.71
C ALA A 60 22.13 19.28 4.00
N ARG A 61 21.80 19.42 5.29
CA ARG A 61 20.65 20.22 5.72
C ARG A 61 21.05 21.69 5.75
N ILE A 62 20.43 22.48 4.88
CA ILE A 62 20.69 23.90 4.74
C ILE A 62 19.52 24.69 5.31
N ASP A 63 19.82 25.62 6.22
CA ASP A 63 18.83 26.60 6.66
C ASP A 63 18.77 27.75 5.65
N TRP A 64 17.86 27.59 4.69
CA TRP A 64 17.60 28.61 3.67
C TRP A 64 17.06 29.92 4.26
N ARG A 65 16.42 29.89 5.44
CA ARG A 65 15.96 31.12 6.09
C ARG A 65 17.13 31.91 6.64
N ALA A 66 18.10 31.25 7.27
CA ALA A 66 19.31 31.89 7.75
C ALA A 66 20.13 32.48 6.60
N GLN A 67 20.24 31.76 5.48
CA GLN A 67 20.95 32.26 4.29
C GLN A 67 20.30 33.51 3.67
N MET A 68 18.98 33.67 3.79
CA MET A 68 18.23 34.82 3.26
C MET A 68 17.97 35.93 4.30
N ALA A 69 18.36 35.75 5.56
CA ALA A 69 17.98 36.67 6.65
C ALA A 69 18.66 38.04 6.54
N ASP A 70 19.93 38.06 6.12
CA ASP A 70 20.79 39.25 6.15
C ASP A 70 21.10 39.82 4.75
N GLY A 71 20.40 39.34 3.72
CA GLY A 71 20.60 39.79 2.35
C GLY A 71 20.04 41.20 2.10
N PRO A 72 20.74 42.08 1.36
CA PRO A 72 20.18 43.37 0.96
C PRO A 72 19.02 43.14 -0.04
N GLY A 73 17.78 43.34 0.41
CA GLY A 73 16.61 43.22 -0.47
C GLY A 73 15.28 43.05 0.26
N PRO A 74 14.15 43.10 -0.47
CA PRO A 74 12.85 42.76 0.09
C PRO A 74 12.84 41.29 0.54
N ARG A 75 12.13 41.02 1.65
CA ARG A 75 11.98 39.66 2.17
C ARG A 75 11.51 38.70 1.06
N PRO A 76 12.03 37.46 1.01
CA PRO A 76 11.60 36.48 0.02
C PRO A 76 10.09 36.28 0.09
N ARG A 77 9.41 36.28 -1.06
CA ARG A 77 8.00 35.89 -1.17
C ARG A 77 7.91 34.48 -1.74
N LEU A 78 7.02 33.68 -1.18
CA LEU A 78 6.68 32.39 -1.77
C LEU A 78 6.07 32.63 -3.14
N THR A 79 6.69 32.06 -4.18
CA THR A 79 6.26 32.20 -5.58
C THR A 79 5.95 30.82 -6.12
N ASP A 80 4.85 30.71 -6.87
CA ASP A 80 4.49 29.45 -7.51
C ASP A 80 5.52 29.10 -8.59
N LEU A 81 6.08 27.90 -8.48
CA LEU A 81 6.94 27.32 -9.50
C LEU A 81 6.12 26.36 -10.39
N PRO A 82 6.56 26.08 -11.62
CA PRO A 82 5.96 25.04 -12.43
C PRO A 82 5.85 23.74 -11.65
N ALA A 83 4.70 23.07 -11.77
CA ALA A 83 4.50 21.77 -11.13
C ALA A 83 5.56 20.77 -11.60
N TYR A 84 5.99 19.89 -10.70
CA TYR A 84 6.95 18.83 -11.00
C TYR A 84 6.53 18.07 -12.28
N PRO A 85 7.42 17.93 -13.28
CA PRO A 85 7.09 17.29 -14.54
C PRO A 85 7.05 15.77 -14.36
N PHE A 86 5.96 15.26 -13.78
CA PHE A 86 5.77 13.81 -13.65
C PHE A 86 5.94 13.13 -15.01
N GLN A 87 6.72 12.04 -15.04
CA GLN A 87 6.83 11.17 -16.20
C GLN A 87 5.48 10.50 -16.44
N ARG A 88 4.76 10.95 -17.47
CA ARG A 88 3.38 10.52 -17.79
C ARG A 88 3.37 9.16 -18.49
N GLU A 89 3.74 8.13 -17.76
CA GLU A 89 3.65 6.75 -18.22
C GLU A 89 2.41 6.05 -17.66
N ARG A 90 1.76 5.28 -18.53
CA ARG A 90 0.49 4.64 -18.24
C ARG A 90 0.72 3.27 -17.59
N TYR A 91 0.93 3.26 -16.27
CA TYR A 91 1.09 2.04 -15.47
C TYR A 91 -0.24 1.43 -15.02
N TRP A 92 -1.11 1.06 -15.98
CA TRP A 92 -2.34 0.31 -15.67
C TRP A 92 -2.11 -1.18 -15.91
N PHE A 93 -2.61 -2.01 -15.01
CA PHE A 93 -2.75 -3.44 -15.27
C PHE A 93 -3.75 -3.63 -16.39
N GLN A 94 -3.29 -4.08 -17.56
CA GLN A 94 -4.20 -4.62 -18.56
C GLN A 94 -4.63 -6.00 -18.08
N ALA A 95 -5.67 -6.04 -17.24
CA ALA A 95 -6.38 -7.27 -16.99
C ALA A 95 -6.86 -7.77 -18.36
N ARG A 96 -6.24 -8.84 -18.87
CA ARG A 96 -6.84 -9.61 -19.96
C ARG A 96 -8.30 -9.82 -19.55
N PRO A 97 -9.30 -9.50 -20.38
CA PRO A 97 -10.66 -9.94 -20.10
C PRO A 97 -10.52 -11.43 -19.87
N MET A 98 -10.69 -11.88 -18.62
CA MET A 98 -10.80 -13.29 -18.38
C MET A 98 -12.00 -13.69 -19.23
N PRO A 99 -11.84 -14.53 -20.28
CA PRO A 99 -13.02 -15.16 -20.87
C PRO A 99 -13.77 -15.72 -19.68
N ALA A 100 -15.08 -15.45 -19.54
CA ALA A 100 -15.90 -15.82 -18.40
C ALA A 100 -15.51 -17.23 -17.99
N ARG A 101 -14.52 -17.32 -17.10
CA ARG A 101 -13.76 -18.56 -16.95
C ARG A 101 -14.77 -19.35 -16.21
N GLU A 102 -15.30 -20.40 -16.87
CA GLU A 102 -16.18 -21.38 -16.27
C GLU A 102 -15.74 -21.48 -14.83
N GLN A 103 -16.47 -20.78 -13.96
CA GLN A 103 -16.24 -20.90 -12.54
C GLN A 103 -16.79 -22.29 -12.36
N ALA A 104 -15.91 -23.28 -12.50
CA ALA A 104 -16.25 -24.68 -12.35
C ALA A 104 -17.10 -24.70 -11.09
N PRO A 105 -18.40 -25.00 -11.21
CA PRO A 105 -19.34 -24.67 -10.17
C PRO A 105 -18.79 -25.30 -8.90
N VAL A 106 -18.45 -24.46 -7.92
CA VAL A 106 -18.04 -25.00 -6.62
C VAL A 106 -19.23 -25.83 -6.18
N PRO A 107 -19.07 -27.13 -5.88
CA PRO A 107 -20.20 -27.97 -5.53
C PRO A 107 -21.03 -27.33 -4.42
N GLY A 108 -22.31 -27.05 -4.69
CA GLY A 108 -23.20 -26.32 -3.78
C GLY A 108 -23.22 -24.79 -3.91
N SER A 109 -22.50 -24.19 -4.87
CA SER A 109 -22.58 -22.75 -5.17
C SER A 109 -23.64 -22.43 -6.22
N HIS A 110 -24.24 -21.24 -6.10
CA HIS A 110 -25.30 -20.79 -6.98
C HIS A 110 -24.74 -20.23 -8.30
N ARG A 111 -25.19 -20.77 -9.44
CA ARG A 111 -24.59 -20.54 -10.77
C ARG A 111 -24.58 -19.08 -11.21
N LEU A 112 -25.57 -18.28 -10.79
CA LEU A 112 -25.68 -16.85 -11.14
C LEU A 112 -25.14 -15.90 -10.06
N LEU A 113 -24.88 -16.39 -8.84
CA LEU A 113 -24.44 -15.52 -7.74
C LEU A 113 -22.95 -15.17 -7.85
N GLY A 114 -22.15 -16.07 -8.44
CA GLY A 114 -20.73 -15.89 -8.64
C GLY A 114 -19.93 -15.85 -7.34
N ARG A 115 -18.87 -15.04 -7.33
CA ARG A 115 -17.85 -15.02 -6.28
C ARG A 115 -18.12 -13.92 -5.26
N ARG A 116 -18.01 -14.24 -3.98
CA ARG A 116 -18.02 -13.23 -2.91
C ARG A 116 -16.76 -12.38 -2.95
N VAL A 117 -16.92 -11.07 -3.03
CA VAL A 117 -15.83 -10.08 -2.95
C VAL A 117 -15.63 -9.69 -1.49
N ARG A 118 -14.37 -9.74 -1.01
CA ARG A 118 -14.02 -9.21 0.30
C ARG A 118 -13.79 -7.71 0.17
N HIS A 119 -14.47 -6.93 0.99
CA HIS A 119 -14.31 -5.49 1.08
C HIS A 119 -14.45 -5.05 2.54
N ALA A 120 -14.02 -3.84 2.87
CA ALA A 120 -13.98 -3.33 4.24
C ALA A 120 -15.35 -2.91 4.82
N GLY A 121 -16.41 -2.87 4.00
CA GLY A 121 -17.75 -2.50 4.45
C GLY A 121 -18.55 -3.66 5.04
N THR A 122 -19.76 -3.34 5.52
CA THR A 122 -20.68 -4.30 6.16
C THR A 122 -21.56 -5.06 5.17
N ALA A 123 -21.70 -4.56 3.94
CA ALA A 123 -22.46 -5.20 2.88
C ALA A 123 -21.81 -6.53 2.43
N ARG A 124 -22.60 -7.42 1.83
CA ARG A 124 -22.04 -8.59 1.14
C ARG A 124 -22.07 -8.33 -0.35
N LEU A 125 -20.87 -8.25 -0.94
CA LEU A 125 -20.71 -8.03 -2.37
C LEU A 125 -20.41 -9.35 -3.07
N TYR A 126 -21.10 -9.57 -4.18
CA TYR A 126 -20.93 -10.71 -5.06
C TYR A 126 -20.68 -10.20 -6.47
N GLU A 127 -19.82 -10.89 -7.19
CA GLU A 127 -19.44 -10.56 -8.56
C GLU A 127 -19.61 -11.79 -9.44
N ALA A 128 -20.37 -11.62 -10.51
CA ALA A 128 -20.61 -12.62 -11.54
C ALA A 128 -20.60 -11.95 -12.92
N MET A 129 -20.15 -12.70 -13.91
CA MET A 129 -20.26 -12.31 -15.31
C MET A 129 -21.26 -13.25 -15.98
N VAL A 130 -22.31 -12.68 -16.58
CA VAL A 130 -23.33 -13.42 -17.31
C VAL A 130 -23.24 -13.02 -18.77
N GLY A 131 -22.92 -13.99 -19.63
CA GLY A 131 -22.83 -13.79 -21.07
C GLY A 131 -24.19 -13.88 -21.73
N ALA A 132 -24.32 -13.32 -22.93
CA ALA A 132 -25.55 -13.47 -23.72
C ALA A 132 -25.78 -14.92 -24.21
N ASP A 133 -24.73 -15.73 -24.22
CA ASP A 133 -24.71 -17.13 -24.63
C ASP A 133 -24.65 -18.11 -23.44
N GLN A 134 -24.35 -17.63 -22.22
CA GLN A 134 -24.21 -18.45 -21.03
C GLN A 134 -24.75 -17.79 -19.75
N PRO A 135 -25.52 -18.53 -18.94
CA PRO A 135 -26.04 -19.90 -19.16
C PRO A 135 -27.13 -19.95 -20.25
N ALA A 136 -27.41 -21.15 -20.79
CA ALA A 136 -28.25 -21.35 -21.98
C ALA A 136 -29.60 -20.62 -21.96
N PHE A 137 -30.28 -20.57 -20.81
CA PHE A 137 -31.57 -19.90 -20.66
C PHE A 137 -31.50 -18.38 -20.93
N VAL A 138 -30.34 -17.75 -20.76
CA VAL A 138 -30.16 -16.32 -21.03
C VAL A 138 -30.33 -16.05 -22.52
N ARG A 139 -29.72 -16.89 -23.37
CA ARG A 139 -29.82 -16.78 -24.84
C ARG A 139 -31.25 -16.93 -25.36
N GLU A 140 -32.05 -17.73 -24.65
CA GLU A 140 -33.43 -18.05 -24.98
C GLU A 140 -34.41 -16.93 -24.57
N HIS A 141 -34.05 -16.08 -23.60
CA HIS A 141 -34.89 -14.95 -23.20
C HIS A 141 -34.66 -13.74 -24.09
N ARG A 142 -35.56 -13.55 -25.06
CA ARG A 142 -35.51 -12.46 -26.03
C ARG A 142 -36.70 -11.53 -25.90
N VAL A 143 -36.42 -10.23 -25.80
CA VAL A 143 -37.44 -9.16 -25.83
C VAL A 143 -37.15 -8.31 -27.07
N GLN A 144 -38.11 -8.24 -27.98
CA GLN A 144 -37.95 -7.54 -29.27
C GLN A 144 -36.68 -7.98 -30.04
N GLY A 145 -36.41 -9.29 -30.03
CA GLY A 145 -35.27 -9.89 -30.74
C GLY A 145 -33.90 -9.74 -30.06
N ARG A 146 -33.79 -8.97 -28.97
CA ARG A 146 -32.55 -8.78 -28.19
C ARG A 146 -32.50 -9.73 -27.00
N VAL A 147 -31.31 -10.27 -26.72
CA VAL A 147 -31.06 -11.07 -25.51
C VAL A 147 -31.08 -10.14 -24.30
N VAL A 148 -31.96 -10.43 -23.34
CA VAL A 148 -32.10 -9.67 -22.08
C VAL A 148 -32.05 -10.67 -20.93
N LEU A 149 -31.43 -10.31 -19.82
CA LEU A 149 -31.46 -11.16 -18.63
C LEU A 149 -32.89 -11.18 -18.06
N PRO A 150 -33.54 -12.35 -17.87
CA PRO A 150 -34.88 -12.41 -17.31
C PRO A 150 -34.96 -11.74 -15.93
N ALA A 151 -36.06 -11.03 -15.65
CA ALA A 151 -36.30 -10.43 -14.33
C ALA A 151 -36.23 -11.48 -13.20
N THR A 152 -36.68 -12.70 -13.46
CA THR A 152 -36.64 -13.84 -12.52
C THR A 152 -35.22 -14.26 -12.14
N ALA A 153 -34.23 -14.05 -13.01
CA ALA A 153 -32.83 -14.34 -12.69
C ALA A 153 -32.32 -13.42 -11.56
N TYR A 154 -32.78 -12.17 -11.49
CA TYR A 154 -32.43 -11.28 -10.38
C TYR A 154 -33.03 -11.77 -9.06
N LEU A 155 -34.28 -12.27 -9.06
CA LEU A 155 -34.91 -12.84 -7.86
C LEU A 155 -34.17 -14.09 -7.37
N ASP A 156 -33.73 -14.94 -8.28
CA ASP A 156 -32.94 -16.14 -8.00
C ASP A 156 -31.57 -15.77 -7.38
N ILE A 157 -30.87 -14.79 -7.97
CA ILE A 157 -29.63 -14.22 -7.41
C ILE A 157 -29.84 -13.68 -5.99
N LEU A 158 -30.92 -12.91 -5.77
CA LEU A 158 -31.24 -12.36 -4.44
C LEU A 158 -31.54 -13.46 -3.42
N GLN A 159 -32.30 -14.50 -3.81
CA GLN A 159 -32.58 -15.65 -2.95
C GLN A 159 -31.29 -16.40 -2.58
N ALA A 160 -30.41 -16.62 -3.56
CA ALA A 160 -29.13 -17.27 -3.33
C ALA A 160 -28.21 -16.46 -2.41
N ALA A 161 -28.15 -15.14 -2.61
CA ALA A 161 -27.41 -14.23 -1.75
C ALA A 161 -27.92 -14.33 -0.30
N ALA A 162 -29.24 -14.28 -0.10
CA ALA A 162 -29.86 -14.40 1.21
C ALA A 162 -29.56 -15.75 1.89
N ARG A 163 -29.63 -16.88 1.17
CA ARG A 163 -29.27 -18.20 1.70
C ARG A 163 -27.81 -18.29 2.13
N SER A 164 -26.90 -17.76 1.32
CA SER A 164 -25.47 -17.67 1.67
C SER A 164 -25.21 -16.74 2.88
N ALA A 165 -26.13 -15.82 3.15
CA ALA A 165 -26.13 -15.00 4.35
C ALA A 165 -26.57 -15.73 5.60
N ALA A 166 -27.71 -16.42 5.51
CA ALA A 166 -28.32 -17.16 6.61
C ALA A 166 -27.44 -18.34 7.09
N ALA A 167 -26.77 -19.05 6.18
CA ALA A 167 -25.92 -20.20 6.53
C ALA A 167 -24.74 -19.85 7.47
N ALA A 168 -24.30 -18.58 7.49
CA ALA A 168 -23.25 -18.10 8.40
C ALA A 168 -23.77 -17.71 9.79
N GLN A 169 -25.09 -17.59 9.95
CA GLN A 169 -25.74 -17.04 11.13
C GLN A 169 -26.30 -18.15 12.05
N THR A 170 -26.46 -19.38 11.55
CA THR A 170 -27.17 -20.46 12.24
C THR A 170 -26.48 -21.10 13.45
N TRP A 171 -25.28 -20.65 13.84
CA TRP A 171 -24.46 -21.33 14.83
C TRP A 171 -24.56 -20.79 16.26
N TRP A 172 -25.05 -19.57 16.50
CA TRP A 172 -25.00 -18.98 17.86
C TRP A 172 -26.27 -19.18 18.71
N TRP A 173 -27.45 -19.26 18.12
CA TRP A 173 -28.70 -19.46 18.88
C TRP A 173 -29.00 -20.93 19.22
N ARG A 174 -28.39 -21.90 18.51
CA ARG A 174 -28.76 -23.32 18.65
C ARG A 174 -28.10 -24.02 19.85
N THR A 175 -27.12 -23.41 20.50
CA THR A 175 -26.49 -23.92 21.74
C THR A 175 -27.04 -23.29 23.03
N TRP A 176 -27.96 -22.33 22.95
CA TRP A 176 -28.54 -21.66 24.13
C TRP A 176 -29.77 -22.41 24.69
N ARG A 177 -29.72 -23.74 24.78
CA ARG A 177 -30.80 -24.54 25.38
C ARG A 177 -30.32 -25.63 26.34
N SER A 178 -29.15 -25.44 26.95
CA SER A 178 -28.77 -26.21 28.13
C SER A 178 -28.03 -25.28 29.08
N GLY A 179 -28.68 -24.89 30.17
CA GLY A 179 -28.11 -24.02 31.21
C GLY A 179 -26.86 -24.64 31.85
N LYS A 180 -25.69 -24.30 31.33
CA LYS A 180 -24.40 -24.53 31.97
C LYS A 180 -23.63 -23.20 32.00
N PRO A 181 -22.93 -22.90 33.12
CA PRO A 181 -22.26 -21.62 33.31
C PRO A 181 -21.02 -21.52 32.40
N TRP A 182 -20.61 -20.28 32.19
CA TRP A 182 -19.68 -19.85 31.15
C TRP A 182 -18.29 -20.47 31.31
N CYS A 183 -17.73 -21.00 30.22
CA CYS A 183 -16.28 -21.16 30.08
C CYS A 183 -15.80 -20.25 28.96
N TRP A 184 -15.00 -19.24 29.33
CA TRP A 184 -14.26 -18.40 28.39
C TRP A 184 -13.14 -19.24 27.76
N ALA A 185 -13.43 -19.95 26.67
CA ALA A 185 -12.40 -20.54 25.84
C ALA A 185 -11.99 -19.50 24.78
N THR A 186 -10.88 -18.82 25.04
CA THR A 186 -10.19 -18.03 24.02
C THR A 186 -9.82 -18.93 22.84
N ARG A 187 -10.09 -18.39 21.66
CA ARG A 187 -9.85 -18.93 20.33
C ARG A 187 -8.47 -19.61 20.18
N ALA A 188 -8.35 -20.91 20.40
CA ALA A 188 -7.28 -21.73 19.82
C ALA A 188 -7.55 -23.25 19.98
N LYS A 189 -7.33 -23.98 18.87
CA LYS A 189 -7.23 -25.45 18.74
C LYS A 189 -8.55 -26.23 18.62
N ARG A 190 -8.86 -26.57 17.36
CA ARG A 190 -9.74 -27.68 16.97
C ARG A 190 -9.06 -29.00 17.36
N GLY A 191 -9.68 -29.77 18.23
CA GLY A 191 -9.29 -31.16 18.56
C GLY A 191 -10.24 -31.71 19.62
N PRO A 192 -10.60 -33.01 19.58
CA PRO A 192 -11.47 -33.60 20.59
C PRO A 192 -10.79 -33.58 21.96
N CYS A 193 -11.47 -33.02 22.97
CA CYS A 193 -11.02 -33.00 24.35
C CYS A 193 -10.84 -34.44 24.88
N ARG A 194 -9.62 -34.81 25.27
CA ARG A 194 -9.40 -36.01 26.08
C ARG A 194 -9.97 -35.80 27.49
N PRO A 195 -10.50 -36.84 28.16
CA PRO A 195 -10.90 -36.72 29.55
C PRO A 195 -9.65 -36.56 30.42
N CYS A 196 -9.47 -35.39 31.02
CA CYS A 196 -8.43 -35.17 32.01
C CYS A 196 -8.92 -35.73 33.36
N ALA A 197 -8.59 -36.98 33.63
CA ALA A 197 -8.64 -37.55 34.96
C ALA A 197 -7.40 -37.08 35.74
N SER A 198 -7.53 -36.04 36.57
CA SER A 198 -6.82 -35.96 37.87
C SER A 198 -7.02 -34.61 38.56
N ARG A 199 -7.37 -34.71 39.85
CA ARG A 199 -7.13 -33.76 40.95
C ARG A 199 -7.91 -32.44 40.94
N CYS A 200 -9.12 -32.52 41.51
CA CYS A 200 -9.66 -31.45 42.33
C CYS A 200 -8.70 -31.19 43.51
N ARG A 201 -8.20 -29.96 43.65
CA ARG A 201 -7.79 -29.41 44.94
C ARG A 201 -8.76 -28.29 45.28
N THR A 202 -9.52 -28.47 46.34
CA THR A 202 -10.19 -27.40 47.07
C THR A 202 -9.15 -26.55 47.80
N PRO A 203 -9.23 -25.20 47.78
CA PRO A 203 -8.58 -24.38 48.79
C PRO A 203 -9.47 -24.27 50.05
N PRO A 204 -8.87 -24.06 51.24
CA PRO A 204 -9.56 -24.02 52.51
C PRO A 204 -10.28 -22.68 52.72
N GLY A 205 -11.32 -22.70 53.57
CA GLY A 205 -12.21 -21.58 53.80
C GLY A 205 -11.67 -20.46 54.69
N ALA A 206 -12.37 -19.33 54.59
CA ALA A 206 -12.81 -18.44 55.67
C ALA A 206 -14.15 -17.85 55.23
#